data_AF-A0A7W5ZTR4-F1
#
_entry.id   AF-A0A7W5ZTR4-F1
#
_cell.length_a   1.000
_cell.length_b   1.000
_cell.length_c   1.000
_cell.angle_alpha   90.00
_cell.angle_beta   90.00
_cell.angle_gamma   90.00
#
_symmetry.space_group_name_H-M   'P 1'
#
loop_
_entity.id
_entity.type
_entity.pdbx_description
1 polymer ?
#
loop_
_entity_poly.entity_id
_entity_poly.type
_entity_poly.pdbx_seq_one_letter_code
_entity_poly.pdbx_strand_id
1 'polypeptide(L)'
;MADELLSLSVRPGRRTSRVAFAQSVADDDPLLDFAPYVHVAPRRNSITPDRQREFIAMLAATGIVTQAARCIGASLEALYKLRNRTGAEGFAAAWEAAIERGFTRLEDCALERAIAGEERPVVWDGKVVTTWKRYDTALLMFLLRQRRSEKYGNVRLADLSPGHPVYDKLRAEWMAQSAGDGAEVRASIMRKMIEMREAREARLAAEAEAVDEPATGAG
;
A
#
# COMPACT_ATOMS: atom_id res chain seq x y z
N MET A 1 -44.75 -37.96 33.47
CA MET A 1 -43.38 -37.44 33.66
C MET A 1 -42.72 -37.52 32.29
N ALA A 2 -43.01 -36.58 31.40
CA ALA A 2 -42.42 -35.24 31.25
C ALA A 2 -41.37 -35.24 30.12
N ASP A 3 -41.33 -34.14 29.38
CA ASP A 3 -40.52 -33.79 28.19
C ASP A 3 -40.86 -34.53 26.89
N GLU A 4 -41.55 -33.98 25.89
CA GLU A 4 -41.61 -32.61 25.33
C GLU A 4 -40.27 -32.09 24.77
N LEU A 5 -40.33 -31.63 23.50
CA LEU A 5 -39.35 -30.84 22.73
C LEU A 5 -38.21 -31.66 22.09
N LEU A 6 -38.00 -31.63 20.77
CA LEU A 6 -37.71 -30.43 19.98
C LEU A 6 -38.05 -30.64 18.49
N SER A 7 -38.98 -29.83 17.99
CA SER A 7 -39.17 -29.59 16.56
C SER A 7 -38.04 -28.71 16.02
N LEU A 8 -37.04 -29.34 15.39
CA LEU A 8 -36.00 -28.61 14.65
C LEU A 8 -36.57 -28.14 13.30
N SER A 9 -37.07 -26.90 13.28
CA SER A 9 -37.42 -26.20 12.04
C SER A 9 -36.19 -26.04 11.14
N VAL A 10 -36.29 -26.56 9.90
CA VAL A 10 -35.28 -26.53 8.82
C VAL A 10 -35.03 -25.12 8.24
N ARG A 11 -35.70 -24.09 8.75
CA ARG A 11 -35.38 -22.69 8.43
C ARG A 11 -35.26 -21.90 9.73
N PRO A 12 -34.05 -21.60 10.23
CA PRO A 12 -33.92 -20.72 11.38
C PRO A 12 -34.49 -19.35 10.95
N GLY A 13 -35.60 -18.96 11.56
CA GLY A 13 -36.23 -17.68 11.31
C GLY A 13 -35.19 -16.59 11.49
N ARG A 14 -35.00 -15.76 10.46
CA ARG A 14 -34.10 -14.61 10.42
C ARG A 14 -34.64 -13.50 11.32
N ARG A 15 -34.82 -13.80 12.60
CA ARG A 15 -35.18 -12.86 13.65
C ARG A 15 -33.87 -12.24 14.10
N THR A 16 -33.42 -11.23 13.35
CA THR A 16 -32.31 -10.37 13.78
C THR A 16 -32.80 -9.63 15.02
N SER A 17 -32.57 -10.22 16.19
CA SER A 17 -32.75 -9.49 17.44
C SER A 17 -31.78 -8.32 17.43
N ARG A 18 -32.27 -7.12 17.77
CA ARG A 18 -31.46 -5.92 17.97
C ARG A 18 -30.30 -6.15 18.94
N VAL A 19 -30.42 -7.16 19.80
CA VAL A 19 -29.48 -7.52 20.87
C VAL A 19 -28.27 -8.31 20.35
N ALA A 20 -28.37 -9.06 19.25
CA ALA A 20 -27.28 -9.95 18.81
C ALA A 20 -26.01 -9.22 18.31
N PHE A 21 -26.10 -7.91 18.02
CA PHE A 21 -24.97 -7.08 17.56
C PHE A 21 -24.67 -5.88 18.47
N ALA A 22 -25.30 -5.80 19.64
CA ALA A 22 -24.99 -4.74 20.59
C ALA A 22 -23.70 -5.10 21.36
N GLN A 23 -22.54 -5.00 20.70
CA GLN A 23 -21.36 -4.56 21.44
C GLN A 23 -21.72 -3.17 21.94
N SER A 24 -21.91 -3.03 23.26
CA SER A 24 -21.96 -1.71 23.88
C SER A 24 -20.65 -1.04 23.53
N VAL A 25 -20.72 -0.06 22.65
CA VAL A 25 -19.61 0.82 22.35
C VAL A 25 -19.17 1.38 23.70
N ALA A 26 -17.91 1.17 24.08
CA ALA A 26 -17.40 1.74 25.33
C ALA A 26 -17.64 3.26 25.25
N ASP A 27 -18.38 3.81 26.20
CA ASP A 27 -18.73 5.24 26.24
C ASP A 27 -17.47 6.14 26.31
N ASP A 28 -16.29 5.56 26.53
CA ASP A 28 -14.98 6.22 26.61
C ASP A 28 -14.13 6.15 25.33
N ASP A 29 -14.69 5.80 24.15
CA ASP A 29 -13.92 5.82 22.91
C ASP A 29 -13.65 7.28 22.47
N PRO A 30 -12.38 7.75 22.40
CA PRO A 30 -12.06 9.14 22.04
C PRO A 30 -12.61 9.57 20.67
N LEU A 31 -12.91 8.60 19.79
CA LEU A 31 -13.55 8.85 18.49
C LEU A 31 -14.97 9.43 18.63
N LEU A 32 -15.63 9.24 19.78
CA LEU A 32 -17.01 9.64 20.03
C LEU A 32 -17.12 11.00 20.73
N ASP A 33 -16.00 11.58 21.17
CA ASP A 33 -15.90 12.88 21.86
C ASP A 33 -15.94 14.09 20.91
N PHE A 34 -16.53 13.93 19.72
CA PHE A 34 -16.70 15.03 18.78
C PHE A 34 -17.89 15.91 19.16
N ALA A 35 -17.83 17.20 18.79
CA ALA A 35 -18.97 18.11 18.89
C ALA A 35 -20.04 17.71 17.85
N PRO A 36 -21.20 17.15 18.26
CA PRO A 36 -22.22 16.69 17.34
C PRO A 36 -23.06 17.85 16.83
N TYR A 37 -23.62 17.70 15.64
CA TYR A 37 -24.55 18.70 15.12
C TYR A 37 -25.87 18.68 15.92
N VAL A 38 -26.28 19.83 16.45
CA VAL A 38 -27.54 19.97 17.19
C VAL A 38 -28.62 20.55 16.28
N HIS A 39 -29.70 19.81 16.07
CA HIS A 39 -30.85 20.28 15.32
C HIS A 39 -31.64 21.33 16.13
N VAL A 40 -31.94 22.49 15.52
CA VAL A 40 -32.76 23.55 16.15
C VAL A 40 -34.17 23.07 16.53
N ALA A 41 -34.80 22.28 15.66
CA ALA A 41 -36.11 21.69 15.88
C ALA A 41 -36.09 20.20 15.49
N PRO A 42 -35.64 19.30 16.39
CA PRO A 42 -35.53 17.89 16.09
C PRO A 42 -36.91 17.26 15.89
N ARG A 43 -37.04 16.43 14.86
CA ARG A 43 -38.22 15.60 14.58
C ARG A 43 -37.92 14.16 14.96
N ARG A 44 -38.95 13.31 14.98
CA ARG A 44 -38.82 11.87 15.28
C ARG A 44 -37.73 11.16 14.45
N ASN A 45 -37.50 11.59 13.21
CA ASN A 45 -36.50 11.01 12.31
C ASN A 45 -35.18 11.77 12.27
N SER A 46 -34.98 12.80 13.11
CA SER A 46 -33.72 13.53 13.18
C SER A 46 -32.58 12.64 13.66
N ILE A 47 -31.39 12.90 13.12
CA ILE A 47 -30.15 12.23 13.50
C ILE A 47 -29.59 13.03 14.69
N THR A 48 -30.14 12.73 15.87
CA THR A 48 -29.75 13.36 17.14
C THR A 48 -28.28 13.11 17.46
N PRO A 49 -27.67 13.90 18.35
CA PRO A 49 -26.30 13.67 18.82
C PRO A 49 -25.96 12.22 19.16
N ASP A 50 -26.84 11.52 19.88
CA ASP A 50 -26.61 10.13 20.25
C ASP A 50 -26.62 9.19 19.04
N ARG A 51 -27.53 9.43 18.08
CA ARG A 51 -27.55 8.69 16.81
C ARG A 51 -26.33 8.98 15.94
N GLN A 52 -25.76 10.18 16.03
CA GLN A 52 -24.48 10.50 15.37
C GLN A 52 -23.36 9.68 15.98
N ARG A 53 -23.25 9.61 17.31
CA ARG A 53 -22.25 8.78 17.99
C ARG A 53 -22.42 7.29 17.70
N GLU A 54 -23.65 6.77 17.76
CA GLU A 54 -23.95 5.38 17.36
C GLU A 54 -23.52 5.08 15.91
N PHE A 55 -23.77 6.03 15.00
CA PHE A 55 -23.36 5.90 13.61
C PHE A 55 -21.84 5.85 13.48
N ILE A 56 -21.12 6.77 14.12
CA ILE A 56 -19.64 6.83 14.10
C ILE A 56 -19.05 5.55 14.69
N ALA A 57 -19.57 5.06 15.81
CA ALA A 57 -19.13 3.83 16.43
C ALA A 57 -19.30 2.62 15.50
N MET A 58 -20.47 2.47 14.89
CA MET A 58 -20.74 1.39 13.95
C MET A 58 -19.89 1.48 12.68
N LEU A 59 -19.64 2.70 12.21
CA LEU A 59 -18.76 2.94 11.07
C LEU A 59 -17.32 2.56 11.42
N ALA A 60 -16.82 2.91 12.60
CA ALA A 60 -15.49 2.55 13.06
C ALA A 60 -15.33 1.03 13.25
N ALA A 61 -16.37 0.36 13.71
CA ALA A 61 -16.35 -1.09 13.91
C ALA A 61 -16.33 -1.88 12.59
N THR A 62 -16.98 -1.37 11.54
CA THR A 62 -17.27 -2.13 10.30
C THR A 62 -16.60 -1.57 9.04
N GLY A 63 -16.32 -0.27 8.98
CA GLY A 63 -15.92 0.44 7.76
C GLY A 63 -17.03 0.58 6.70
N ILE A 64 -18.27 0.11 6.98
CA ILE A 64 -19.33 0.02 5.98
C ILE A 64 -20.45 1.03 6.29
N VAL A 65 -20.47 2.13 5.55
CA VAL A 65 -21.44 3.23 5.73
C VAL A 65 -22.89 2.76 5.62
N THR A 66 -23.21 1.88 4.67
CA THR A 66 -24.58 1.37 4.48
C THR A 66 -25.06 0.53 5.67
N GLN A 67 -24.16 -0.20 6.32
CA GLN A 67 -24.46 -0.99 7.51
C GLN A 67 -24.65 -0.09 8.73
N ALA A 68 -23.76 0.90 8.93
CA ALA A 68 -23.89 1.89 9.99
C ALA A 68 -25.21 2.70 9.86
N ALA A 69 -25.56 3.13 8.65
CA ALA A 69 -26.81 3.86 8.38
C ALA A 69 -28.06 3.03 8.70
N ARG A 70 -28.05 1.73 8.34
CA ARG A 70 -29.13 0.80 8.69
C ARG A 70 -29.25 0.59 10.19
N CYS A 71 -28.12 0.50 10.90
CA CYS A 71 -28.10 0.31 12.35
C CYS A 71 -28.83 1.43 13.09
N ILE A 72 -28.59 2.69 12.70
CA ILE A 72 -29.27 3.83 13.30
C ILE A 72 -30.63 4.13 12.65
N GLY A 73 -31.04 3.43 11.59
CA GLY A 73 -32.29 3.68 10.87
C GLY A 73 -32.32 5.04 10.14
N ALA A 74 -31.21 5.45 9.52
CA ALA A 74 -31.12 6.68 8.72
C ALA A 74 -30.89 6.35 7.24
N SER A 75 -31.35 7.24 6.34
CA SER A 75 -30.98 7.15 4.93
C SER A 75 -29.57 7.69 4.71
N LEU A 76 -28.86 7.16 3.71
CA LEU A 76 -27.55 7.67 3.31
C LEU A 76 -27.63 9.15 2.91
N GLU A 77 -28.67 9.52 2.17
CA GLU A 77 -28.88 10.91 1.76
C GLU A 77 -28.98 11.86 2.96
N ALA A 78 -29.70 11.47 4.03
CA ALA A 78 -29.82 12.29 5.23
C ALA A 78 -28.47 12.44 5.96
N LEU A 79 -27.68 11.37 6.00
CA LEU A 79 -26.35 11.37 6.60
C LEU A 79 -25.35 12.25 5.84
N TYR A 80 -25.30 12.14 4.50
CA TYR A 80 -24.46 13.02 3.68
C TYR A 80 -24.91 14.48 3.75
N LYS A 81 -26.23 14.73 3.75
CA LYS A 81 -26.76 16.09 3.97
C LYS A 81 -26.33 16.64 5.32
N LEU A 82 -26.41 15.86 6.39
CA LEU A 82 -25.97 16.26 7.72
C LEU A 82 -24.47 16.57 7.74
N ARG A 83 -23.64 15.70 7.17
CA ARG A 83 -22.19 15.85 7.09
C ARG A 83 -21.78 17.18 6.45
N ASN A 84 -22.52 17.65 5.46
CA ASN A 84 -22.22 18.87 4.73
C ASN A 84 -22.88 20.14 5.31
N ARG A 85 -23.55 20.06 6.46
CA ARG A 85 -24.13 21.24 7.10
C ARG A 85 -23.07 22.08 7.79
N THR A 86 -23.28 23.39 7.78
CA THR A 86 -22.57 24.32 8.66
C THR A 86 -22.85 23.96 10.12
N GLY A 87 -21.81 23.86 10.94
CA GLY A 87 -21.91 23.43 12.35
C GLY A 87 -21.83 21.91 12.54
N ALA A 88 -21.65 21.11 11.47
CA ALA A 88 -21.49 19.66 11.55
C ALA A 88 -20.03 19.21 11.34
N GLU A 89 -19.06 20.11 11.49
CA GLU A 89 -17.65 19.87 11.22
C GLU A 89 -17.08 18.77 12.14
N GLY A 90 -17.50 18.74 13.41
CA GLY A 90 -17.14 17.69 14.36
C GLY A 90 -17.61 16.31 13.92
N PHE A 91 -18.86 16.21 13.45
CA PHE A 91 -19.40 14.96 12.91
C PHE A 91 -18.68 14.53 11.63
N ALA A 92 -18.36 15.47 10.73
CA ALA A 92 -17.63 15.18 9.51
C ALA A 92 -16.20 14.67 9.79
N ALA A 93 -15.49 15.28 10.74
CA ALA A 93 -14.16 14.84 11.17
C ALA A 93 -14.21 13.44 11.82
N ALA A 94 -15.17 13.20 12.72
CA ALA A 94 -15.36 11.89 13.33
C ALA A 94 -15.71 10.80 12.30
N TRP A 95 -16.48 11.15 11.27
CA TRP A 95 -16.80 10.24 10.17
C TRP A 95 -15.54 9.78 9.44
N GLU A 96 -14.66 10.71 9.06
CA GLU A 96 -13.42 10.37 8.35
C GLU A 96 -12.48 9.54 9.24
N ALA A 97 -12.34 9.90 10.52
CA ALA A 97 -11.56 9.11 11.47
C ALA A 97 -12.14 7.69 11.68
N ALA A 98 -13.47 7.55 11.67
CA ALA A 98 -14.13 6.25 11.73
C ALA A 98 -13.88 5.41 10.47
N ILE A 99 -13.85 6.02 9.28
CA ILE A 99 -13.49 5.33 8.04
C ILE A 99 -12.07 4.78 8.14
N GLU A 100 -11.11 5.60 8.59
CA GLU A 100 -9.70 5.19 8.72
C GLU A 100 -9.52 4.00 9.67
N ARG A 101 -10.21 4.03 10.82
CA ARG A 101 -10.22 2.90 11.77
C ARG A 101 -10.90 1.66 11.17
N GLY A 102 -11.98 1.85 10.42
CA GLY A 102 -12.65 0.79 9.68
C GLY A 102 -11.73 0.15 8.63
N PHE A 103 -10.93 0.94 7.92
CA PHE A 103 -9.95 0.45 6.96
C PHE A 103 -8.83 -0.33 7.63
N THR A 104 -8.30 0.13 8.76
CA THR A 104 -7.29 -0.63 9.52
C THR A 104 -7.80 -2.04 9.84
N ARG A 105 -9.06 -2.16 10.31
CA ARG A 105 -9.68 -3.47 10.58
C ARG A 105 -9.90 -4.29 9.31
N LEU A 106 -10.33 -3.64 8.22
CA LEU A 106 -10.51 -4.30 6.94
C LEU A 106 -9.18 -4.89 6.42
N GLU A 107 -8.07 -4.18 6.60
CA GLU A 107 -6.74 -4.65 6.23
C GLU A 107 -6.33 -5.88 7.04
N ASP A 108 -6.57 -5.88 8.35
CA ASP A 108 -6.29 -7.04 9.21
C ASP A 108 -7.12 -8.27 8.78
N CYS A 109 -8.43 -8.08 8.57
CA CYS A 109 -9.32 -9.12 8.07
C CYS A 109 -8.91 -9.61 6.67
N ALA A 110 -8.47 -8.72 5.79
CA ALA A 110 -8.00 -9.07 4.45
C ALA A 110 -6.71 -9.88 4.51
N LEU A 111 -5.77 -9.51 5.38
CA LEU A 111 -4.53 -10.25 5.61
C LEU A 111 -4.82 -11.65 6.19
N GLU A 112 -5.68 -11.72 7.21
CA GLU A 112 -6.13 -12.98 7.78
C GLU A 112 -6.77 -13.85 6.71
N ARG A 113 -7.72 -13.33 5.91
CA ARG A 113 -8.35 -14.06 4.80
C ARG A 113 -7.36 -14.50 3.73
N ALA A 114 -6.37 -13.66 3.40
CA ALA A 114 -5.34 -14.00 2.42
C ALA A 114 -4.45 -15.17 2.87
N ILE A 115 -4.09 -15.20 4.17
CA ILE A 115 -3.28 -16.26 4.77
C ILE A 115 -4.13 -17.51 5.03
N ALA A 116 -5.30 -17.33 5.64
CA ALA A 116 -6.18 -18.40 6.06
C ALA A 116 -6.92 -19.03 4.89
N GLY A 117 -7.14 -18.34 3.77
CA GLY A 117 -7.91 -18.86 2.63
C GLY A 117 -9.41 -19.00 2.90
N GLU A 118 -10.17 -19.29 1.84
CA GLU A 118 -11.63 -19.48 1.87
C GLU A 118 -11.97 -20.92 1.50
N GLU A 119 -12.77 -21.60 2.32
CA GLU A 119 -13.32 -22.91 1.96
C GLU A 119 -14.42 -22.74 0.92
N ARG A 120 -14.27 -23.43 -0.22
CA ARG A 120 -15.27 -23.46 -1.28
C ARG A 120 -15.84 -24.86 -1.45
N PRO A 121 -17.16 -25.02 -1.40
CA PRO A 121 -17.79 -26.30 -1.68
C PRO A 121 -17.66 -26.61 -3.18
N VAL A 122 -17.28 -27.84 -3.48
CA VAL A 122 -17.41 -28.44 -4.81
C VAL A 122 -18.77 -29.12 -4.85
N VAL A 123 -19.67 -28.55 -5.63
CA VAL A 123 -21.04 -29.05 -5.77
C VAL A 123 -21.14 -29.86 -7.06
N TRP A 124 -21.67 -31.07 -6.96
CA TRP A 124 -22.00 -31.91 -8.10
C TRP A 124 -23.41 -32.48 -7.88
N ASP A 125 -24.26 -32.38 -8.90
CA ASP A 125 -25.67 -32.80 -8.84
C ASP A 125 -26.45 -32.19 -7.66
N GLY A 126 -26.23 -30.90 -7.38
CA GLY A 126 -26.88 -30.18 -6.28
C GLY A 126 -26.43 -30.58 -4.87
N LYS A 127 -25.47 -31.51 -4.74
CA LYS A 127 -24.90 -31.96 -3.47
C LYS A 127 -23.46 -31.48 -3.32
N VAL A 128 -23.09 -31.05 -2.11
CA VAL A 128 -21.69 -30.72 -1.78
C VAL A 128 -20.93 -32.04 -1.66
N VAL A 129 -20.02 -32.29 -2.59
CA VAL A 129 -19.23 -33.53 -2.64
C VAL A 129 -17.96 -33.40 -1.80
N THR A 130 -17.33 -32.23 -1.83
CA THR A 130 -16.12 -31.95 -1.07
C THR A 130 -15.95 -30.45 -0.86
N THR A 131 -15.03 -30.05 0.00
CA THR A 131 -14.59 -28.66 0.16
C THR A 131 -13.12 -28.57 -0.22
N TRP A 132 -12.75 -27.47 -0.89
CA TRP A 132 -11.36 -27.16 -1.17
C TRP A 132 -11.05 -25.75 -0.69
N LYS A 133 -9.79 -25.55 -0.30
CA LYS A 133 -9.34 -24.29 0.29
C LYS A 133 -8.72 -23.40 -0.78
N ARG A 134 -9.38 -22.30 -1.11
CA ARG A 134 -8.90 -21.30 -2.07
C ARG A 134 -8.18 -20.18 -1.34
N TYR A 135 -6.88 -20.06 -1.57
CA TYR A 135 -6.13 -18.88 -1.13
C TYR A 135 -6.31 -17.75 -2.14
N ASP A 136 -6.57 -16.54 -1.65
CA ASP A 136 -6.67 -15.35 -2.50
C ASP A 136 -5.28 -14.78 -2.73
N THR A 137 -4.52 -15.41 -3.63
CA THR A 137 -3.14 -15.00 -3.94
C THR A 137 -3.08 -13.59 -4.54
N ALA A 138 -4.15 -13.15 -5.21
CA ALA A 138 -4.24 -11.80 -5.74
C ALA A 138 -4.35 -10.77 -4.62
N LEU A 139 -5.21 -11.02 -3.62
CA LEU A 139 -5.30 -10.20 -2.42
C LEU A 139 -4.00 -10.20 -1.62
N LEU A 140 -3.35 -11.35 -1.47
CA LEU A 140 -2.05 -11.46 -0.81
C LEU A 140 -0.98 -10.60 -1.50
N MET A 141 -0.87 -10.72 -2.83
CA MET A 141 0.11 -9.95 -3.61
C MET A 141 -0.22 -8.46 -3.62
N PHE A 142 -1.50 -8.08 -3.62
CA PHE A 142 -1.93 -6.69 -3.48
C PHE A 142 -1.50 -6.10 -2.13
N LEU A 143 -1.76 -6.79 -1.01
CA LEU A 143 -1.37 -6.34 0.32
C LEU A 143 0.16 -6.24 0.46
N LEU A 144 0.91 -7.20 -0.08
CA LEU A 144 2.38 -7.16 -0.08
C LEU A 144 2.93 -5.97 -0.88
N ARG A 145 2.35 -5.68 -2.04
CA ARG A 145 2.71 -4.52 -2.87
C ARG A 145 2.45 -3.19 -2.17
N GLN A 146 1.35 -3.09 -1.44
CA GLN A 146 0.97 -1.85 -0.76
C GLN A 146 1.84 -1.60 0.48
N ARG A 147 2.04 -2.62 1.33
CA ARG A 147 2.75 -2.46 2.62
C ARG A 147 4.27 -2.61 2.54
N ARG A 148 4.77 -3.31 1.51
CA ARG A 148 6.20 -3.55 1.27
C ARG A 148 6.54 -3.23 -0.18
N SER A 149 6.15 -2.04 -0.61
CA SER A 149 6.30 -1.57 -2.00
C SER A 149 7.76 -1.56 -2.44
N GLU A 150 8.69 -1.32 -1.53
CA GLU A 150 10.13 -1.37 -1.77
C GLU A 150 10.63 -2.74 -2.23
N LYS A 151 9.93 -3.82 -1.85
CA LYS A 151 10.32 -5.21 -2.14
C LYS A 151 9.43 -5.87 -3.18
N TYR A 152 8.13 -5.61 -3.13
CA TYR A 152 7.12 -6.30 -3.97
C TYR A 152 6.39 -5.37 -4.94
N GLY A 153 6.63 -4.06 -4.87
CA GLY A 153 6.04 -3.06 -5.74
C GLY A 153 6.37 -3.30 -7.22
N ASN A 154 5.48 -2.88 -8.10
CA ASN A 154 5.75 -2.90 -9.53
C ASN A 154 6.63 -1.70 -9.88
N VAL A 155 7.95 -1.87 -9.89
CA VAL A 155 8.88 -0.80 -10.31
C VAL A 155 8.75 -0.63 -11.83
N ARG A 156 8.15 0.49 -12.28
CA ARG A 156 8.23 0.87 -13.70
C ARG A 156 9.53 1.62 -13.93
N LEU A 157 10.07 1.51 -15.14
CA LEU A 157 11.32 2.20 -15.49
C LEU A 157 11.24 3.73 -15.29
N ALA A 158 10.06 4.30 -15.51
CA ALA A 158 9.80 5.73 -15.33
C ALA A 158 9.76 6.20 -13.86
N ASP A 159 9.53 5.27 -12.92
CA ASP A 159 9.43 5.58 -11.48
C ASP A 159 10.81 5.53 -10.78
N LEU A 160 11.84 5.04 -11.49
CA LEU A 160 13.22 5.00 -11.01
C LEU A 160 13.83 6.40 -11.01
N SER A 161 13.94 6.96 -9.82
CA SER A 161 14.55 8.27 -9.57
C SER A 161 15.58 8.20 -8.44
N PRO A 162 16.51 9.17 -8.35
CA PRO A 162 17.45 9.25 -7.23
C PRO A 162 16.74 9.18 -5.86
N GLY A 163 17.17 8.26 -4.99
CA GLY A 163 16.52 7.96 -3.71
C GLY A 163 15.64 6.71 -3.70
N HIS A 164 15.31 6.13 -4.86
CA HIS A 164 14.64 4.84 -4.93
C HIS A 164 15.68 3.71 -4.71
N PRO A 165 15.42 2.71 -3.83
CA PRO A 165 16.41 1.69 -3.47
C PRO A 165 16.98 0.91 -4.67
N VAL A 166 16.16 0.65 -5.69
CA VAL A 166 16.59 -0.01 -6.94
C VAL A 166 17.43 0.93 -7.80
N TYR A 167 17.11 2.22 -7.84
CA TYR A 167 17.87 3.22 -8.61
C TYR A 167 19.25 3.42 -8.00
N ASP A 168 19.33 3.57 -6.67
CA ASP A 168 20.59 3.82 -5.98
C ASP A 168 21.54 2.62 -6.07
N LYS A 169 21.01 1.39 -6.02
CA LYS A 169 21.78 0.17 -6.28
C LYS A 169 22.32 0.12 -7.71
N LEU A 170 21.47 0.31 -8.71
CA LEU A 170 21.89 0.31 -10.13
C LEU A 170 22.91 1.42 -10.41
N ARG A 171 22.73 2.59 -9.81
CA ARG A 171 23.68 3.71 -9.92
C ARG A 171 25.02 3.34 -9.27
N ALA A 172 25.02 2.72 -8.09
CA ALA A 172 26.25 2.29 -7.42
C ALA A 172 27.01 1.24 -8.24
N GLU A 173 26.30 0.26 -8.79
CA GLU A 173 26.87 -0.77 -9.67
C GLU A 173 27.47 -0.17 -10.95
N TRP A 174 26.76 0.74 -11.62
CA TRP A 174 27.26 1.43 -12.81
C TRP A 174 28.49 2.29 -12.47
N MET A 175 28.47 3.06 -11.39
CA MET A 175 29.62 3.87 -10.97
C MET A 175 30.84 3.00 -10.62
N ALA A 176 30.63 1.82 -10.03
CA ALA A 176 31.70 0.86 -9.75
C ALA A 176 32.29 0.26 -11.04
N GLN A 177 31.46 -0.07 -12.03
CA GLN A 177 31.91 -0.58 -13.33
C GLN A 177 32.65 0.50 -14.14
N SER A 178 32.07 1.70 -14.26
CA SER A 178 32.67 2.81 -15.03
C SER A 178 33.93 3.38 -14.41
N ALA A 179 34.15 3.22 -13.10
CA ALA A 179 35.43 3.56 -12.46
C ALA A 179 36.58 2.68 -12.98
N GLY A 180 36.30 1.40 -13.28
CA GLY A 180 37.26 0.46 -13.88
C GLY A 180 37.58 0.83 -15.33
N ASP A 181 36.55 0.99 -16.16
CA ASP A 181 36.71 1.30 -17.59
C ASP A 181 37.40 2.66 -17.81
N GLY A 182 37.04 3.67 -17.01
CA GLY A 182 37.64 5.00 -17.12
C GLY A 182 39.12 5.01 -16.73
N ALA A 183 39.53 4.19 -15.75
CA ALA A 183 40.94 4.08 -15.38
C ALA A 183 41.77 3.40 -16.48
N GLU A 184 41.20 2.39 -17.13
CA GLU A 184 41.85 1.68 -18.23
C GLU A 184 41.99 2.55 -19.49
N VAL A 185 40.95 3.32 -19.84
CA VAL A 185 41.01 4.30 -20.94
C VAL A 185 42.05 5.38 -20.68
N ARG A 186 42.11 5.94 -19.46
CA ARG A 186 43.12 6.92 -19.08
C ARG A 186 44.54 6.35 -19.11
N ALA A 187 44.73 5.12 -18.63
CA ALA A 187 46.02 4.42 -18.70
C ALA A 187 46.46 4.15 -20.14
N SER A 188 45.52 3.81 -21.03
CA SER A 188 45.77 3.63 -22.46
C SER A 188 46.22 4.94 -23.13
N ILE A 189 45.54 6.05 -22.84
CA ILE A 189 45.93 7.38 -23.33
C ILE A 189 47.32 7.76 -22.82
N MET A 190 47.60 7.54 -21.53
CA MET A 190 48.91 7.84 -20.93
C MET A 190 50.04 7.04 -21.61
N ARG A 191 49.84 5.73 -21.82
CA ARG A 191 50.80 4.88 -22.56
C ARG A 191 51.07 5.43 -23.96
N LYS A 192 50.01 5.78 -24.70
CA LYS A 192 50.12 6.36 -26.04
C LYS A 192 50.91 7.68 -26.05
N MET A 193 50.70 8.54 -25.05
CA MET A 193 51.44 9.81 -24.93
C MET A 193 52.92 9.61 -24.63
N ILE A 194 53.27 8.61 -23.81
CA ILE A 194 54.66 8.27 -23.51
C ILE A 194 55.36 7.73 -24.76
N GLU A 195 54.73 6.78 -25.47
CA GLU A 195 55.25 6.24 -26.73
C GLU A 195 55.51 7.34 -27.78
N MET A 196 54.57 8.29 -27.93
CA MET A 196 54.75 9.40 -28.88
C MET A 196 55.89 10.33 -28.49
N ARG A 197 56.12 10.53 -27.18
CA ARG A 197 57.22 11.34 -26.68
C ARG A 197 58.57 10.66 -26.93
N GLU A 198 58.68 9.39 -26.59
CA GLU A 198 59.91 8.59 -26.80
C GLU A 198 60.26 8.49 -28.28
N ALA A 199 59.28 8.27 -29.16
CA ALA A 199 59.49 8.25 -30.61
C ALA A 199 59.97 9.61 -31.14
N ARG A 200 59.50 10.72 -30.57
CA ARG A 200 59.95 12.06 -30.91
C ARG A 200 61.37 12.32 -30.41
N GLU A 201 61.69 11.93 -29.19
CA GLU A 201 63.03 12.07 -28.62
C GLU A 201 64.06 11.22 -29.40
N ALA A 202 63.71 9.99 -29.77
CA ALA A 202 64.55 9.12 -30.60
C ALA A 202 64.78 9.70 -32.02
N ARG A 203 63.74 10.29 -32.62
CA ARG A 203 63.88 10.97 -33.92
C ARG A 203 64.81 12.18 -33.84
N LEU A 204 64.67 13.00 -32.80
CA LEU A 204 65.53 14.16 -32.57
C LEU A 204 66.98 13.73 -32.26
N ALA A 205 67.17 12.62 -31.55
CA ALA A 205 68.50 12.06 -31.29
C ALA A 205 69.15 11.53 -32.57
N ALA A 206 68.41 10.81 -33.42
CA ALA A 206 68.90 10.35 -34.71
C ALA A 206 69.21 11.51 -35.68
N GLU A 207 68.40 12.57 -35.66
CA GLU A 207 68.67 13.80 -36.40
C GLU A 207 69.91 14.54 -35.87
N ALA A 208 70.20 14.47 -34.57
CA ALA A 208 71.43 15.04 -33.98
C ALA A 208 72.68 14.18 -34.26
N GLU A 209 72.56 12.86 -34.26
CA GLU A 209 73.66 11.92 -34.55
C GLU A 209 74.06 11.96 -36.04
N ALA A 210 73.08 12.13 -36.95
CA ALA A 210 73.34 12.34 -38.38
C ALA A 210 74.06 13.67 -38.69
N VAL A 211 74.09 14.61 -37.75
CA VAL A 211 74.83 15.89 -37.86
C VAL A 211 76.26 15.77 -37.34
N ASP A 212 76.57 14.72 -36.56
CA ASP A 212 77.88 14.51 -35.92
C ASP A 212 78.75 13.44 -36.62
N GLU A 213 78.27 12.84 -37.72
CA GLU A 213 79.09 11.97 -38.59
C GLU A 213 80.08 12.85 -39.38
N PRO A 214 81.39 12.83 -39.06
CA PRO A 214 82.34 13.70 -39.73
C PRO A 214 82.47 13.24 -41.17
N ALA A 215 82.42 14.18 -42.11
CA ALA A 215 82.85 13.97 -43.48
C ALA A 215 84.32 13.50 -43.49
N THR A 216 84.57 12.20 -43.35
CA THR A 216 85.84 11.58 -43.71
C THR A 216 85.97 11.70 -45.21
N GLY A 217 86.70 12.74 -45.59
CA GLY A 217 87.03 13.04 -46.97
C GLY A 217 87.87 11.96 -47.62
N ALA A 218 87.63 11.82 -48.92
CA ALA A 218 88.59 11.46 -49.94
C ALA A 218 88.01 12.12 -51.21
N GLY A 219 88.66 13.13 -51.81
CA GLY A 219 90.05 13.11 -52.22
C GLY A 219 90.04 12.89 -53.72
#